data_AF-A0A9P1D9K9-F1
#
_entry.id   AF-A0A9P1D9K9-F1
#
_cell.length_a   1.000
_cell.length_b   1.000
_cell.length_c   1.000
_cell.angle_alpha   90.00
_cell.angle_beta   90.00
_cell.angle_gamma   90.00
#
_symmetry.space_group_name_H-M   'P 1'
#
loop_
_entity.id
_entity.type
_entity.pdbx_description
1 polymer ?
#
loop_
_entity_poly.entity_id
_entity_poly.type
_entity_poly.pdbx_seq_one_letter_code
_entity_poly.pdbx_strand_id
1 'polypeptide(L)'
;MSYNNTPSARSGHSTPADWVSAVLDANFSMWIFGGSLGTDPPYVSPSWVTNELYYLDTQAQQWIAVETSFSPSGRSGHSAVLDLEDRIWIFGGRGGPESSYSVFDDLYHFDIQAVTPWHGAETWTLVSISGNAPSARFSHSAVLEDPLDLAPRMWVFGGSDSFSSLVMGWEMIRMKTTSLSNFGLHLLEKDRFFLR
;
A
#
# COMPACT_ATOMS: atom_id res chain seq x y z
N MET A 1 18.13 7.17 -26.57
CA MET A 1 16.70 7.45 -26.33
C MET A 1 16.51 7.39 -24.82
N SER A 2 16.27 8.52 -24.16
CA SER A 2 16.07 8.54 -22.71
C SER A 2 14.63 8.12 -22.42
N TYR A 3 14.45 6.95 -21.81
CA TYR A 3 13.16 6.60 -21.20
C TYR A 3 12.93 7.56 -20.04
N ASN A 4 11.80 8.27 -20.06
CA ASN A 4 11.43 9.17 -18.98
C ASN A 4 10.92 8.33 -17.79
N ASN A 5 11.82 7.98 -16.87
CA ASN A 5 11.51 7.19 -15.67
C ASN A 5 10.97 8.03 -14.51
N THR A 6 10.74 9.32 -14.74
CA THR A 6 10.13 10.20 -13.73
C THR A 6 8.67 9.82 -13.59
N PRO A 7 8.18 9.51 -12.38
CA PRO A 7 6.76 9.31 -12.17
C PRO A 7 5.98 10.54 -12.63
N SER A 8 4.81 10.32 -13.23
CA SER A 8 3.84 11.40 -13.49
C SER A 8 3.61 12.23 -12.22
N ALA A 9 3.40 13.55 -12.41
CA ALA A 9 3.08 14.46 -11.31
C ALA A 9 1.94 13.87 -10.46
N ARG A 10 2.20 13.74 -9.16
CA ARG A 10 1.29 13.16 -8.17
C ARG A 10 1.27 14.07 -6.95
N SER A 11 0.10 14.27 -6.37
CA SER A 11 -0.10 15.09 -5.16
C SER A 11 -0.10 14.22 -3.89
N GLY A 12 0.16 14.83 -2.73
CA GLY A 12 -0.16 14.20 -1.44
C GLY A 12 0.73 14.43 -0.21
N HIS A 13 1.69 15.36 -0.23
CA HIS A 13 2.57 15.53 0.94
C HIS A 13 1.99 16.33 2.12
N SER A 14 0.83 17.00 2.02
CA SER A 14 0.25 17.71 3.18
C SER A 14 -1.16 18.34 2.99
N THR A 15 -1.98 17.94 2.02
CA THR A 15 -3.32 18.54 1.85
C THR A 15 -4.44 17.50 1.77
N PRO A 16 -5.69 17.87 2.10
CA PRO A 16 -6.70 16.92 2.57
C PRO A 16 -7.30 15.99 1.51
N ALA A 17 -6.92 16.09 0.24
CA ALA A 17 -7.73 15.51 -0.85
C ALA A 17 -7.14 14.30 -1.58
N ASP A 18 -5.81 14.13 -1.67
CA ASP A 18 -5.22 13.10 -2.54
C ASP A 18 -3.92 12.55 -1.97
N TRP A 19 -3.88 11.28 -1.55
CA TRP A 19 -2.76 10.71 -0.78
C TRP A 19 -2.04 9.60 -1.57
N VAL A 20 -0.75 9.81 -1.83
CA VAL A 20 0.25 8.78 -2.12
C VAL A 20 0.87 8.37 -0.79
N SER A 21 1.08 7.07 -0.58
CA SER A 21 1.92 6.59 0.53
C SER A 21 3.36 6.37 0.05
N ALA A 22 4.32 6.80 0.85
CA ALA A 22 5.74 6.62 0.60
C ALA A 22 6.40 5.93 1.80
N VAL A 23 7.38 5.08 1.53
CA VAL A 23 8.23 4.45 2.56
C VAL A 23 9.70 4.62 2.19
N LEU A 24 10.58 4.65 3.18
CA LEU A 24 12.03 4.81 3.00
C LEU A 24 12.73 3.55 3.47
N ASP A 25 13.54 2.94 2.60
CA ASP A 25 14.32 1.76 2.94
C ASP A 25 15.67 2.09 3.61
N ALA A 26 16.36 1.05 4.06
CA ALA A 26 17.68 1.18 4.69
C ALA A 26 18.79 1.68 3.74
N ASN A 27 18.56 1.59 2.42
CA ASN A 27 19.46 2.08 1.38
C ASN A 27 19.17 3.53 0.97
N PHE A 28 18.24 4.20 1.68
CA PHE A 28 17.76 5.54 1.36
C PHE A 28 17.03 5.64 0.02
N SER A 29 16.39 4.56 -0.43
CA SER A 29 15.47 4.61 -1.55
C SER A 29 14.07 4.93 -1.04
N MET A 30 13.46 5.99 -1.58
CA MET A 30 12.09 6.36 -1.27
C MET A 30 11.14 5.69 -2.25
N TRP A 31 10.37 4.72 -1.78
CA TRP A 31 9.42 3.95 -2.57
C TRP A 31 8.04 4.59 -2.54
N ILE A 32 7.37 4.61 -3.69
CA ILE A 32 6.00 5.10 -3.85
C ILE A 32 5.17 4.11 -4.65
N PHE A 33 3.94 3.90 -4.22
CA PHE A 33 2.96 3.11 -4.97
C PHE A 33 1.69 3.93 -5.18
N GLY A 34 1.12 3.79 -6.38
CA GLY A 34 -0.20 4.33 -6.70
C GLY A 34 -0.33 5.85 -6.54
N GLY A 35 -1.51 6.31 -6.14
CA GLY A 35 -1.85 7.72 -5.99
C GLY A 35 -2.73 8.27 -7.11
N SER A 36 -3.07 9.55 -7.00
CA SER A 36 -3.90 10.29 -7.97
C SER A 36 -3.02 11.06 -8.96
N LEU A 37 -3.39 11.00 -10.24
CA LEU A 37 -2.74 11.64 -11.39
C LEU A 37 -3.45 12.94 -11.83
N GLY A 38 -4.57 13.30 -11.20
CA GLY A 38 -5.40 14.45 -11.59
C GLY A 38 -5.05 15.75 -10.86
N THR A 39 -5.19 16.87 -11.57
CA THR A 39 -4.86 18.23 -11.07
C THR A 39 -6.08 19.10 -10.72
N ASP A 40 -7.31 18.59 -10.70
CA ASP A 40 -8.49 19.42 -10.41
C ASP A 40 -9.56 18.73 -9.51
N PRO A 41 -9.94 19.32 -8.36
CA PRO A 41 -11.13 18.96 -7.59
C PRO A 41 -12.44 19.22 -8.39
N PRO A 42 -13.58 18.57 -8.06
CA PRO A 42 -13.86 17.80 -6.84
C PRO A 42 -14.07 16.29 -7.05
N TYR A 43 -13.77 15.75 -8.23
CA TYR A 43 -14.01 14.35 -8.56
C TYR A 43 -12.70 13.65 -8.89
N VAL A 44 -12.28 12.71 -8.02
CA VAL A 44 -11.31 11.69 -8.41
C VAL A 44 -11.99 10.80 -9.45
N SER A 45 -11.75 11.05 -10.73
CA SER A 45 -12.14 10.10 -11.75
C SER A 45 -11.40 8.78 -11.49
N PRO A 46 -12.05 7.62 -11.57
CA PRO A 46 -11.39 6.32 -11.43
C PRO A 46 -10.22 6.12 -12.41
N SER A 47 -10.27 6.79 -13.58
CA SER A 47 -9.16 6.83 -14.54
C SER A 47 -7.93 7.61 -14.08
N TRP A 48 -7.97 8.26 -12.91
CA TRP A 48 -6.89 9.10 -12.40
C TRP A 48 -6.11 8.45 -11.27
N VAL A 49 -6.36 7.18 -10.92
CA VAL A 49 -5.52 6.47 -9.95
C VAL A 49 -4.58 5.51 -10.66
N THR A 50 -3.33 5.47 -10.20
CA THR A 50 -2.30 4.56 -10.74
C THR A 50 -2.05 3.38 -9.80
N ASN A 51 -1.50 2.30 -10.33
CA ASN A 51 -0.95 1.14 -9.60
C ASN A 51 0.55 0.97 -9.83
N GLU A 52 1.23 1.99 -10.36
CA GLU A 52 2.66 1.91 -10.61
C GLU A 52 3.46 1.94 -9.30
N LEU A 53 4.58 1.23 -9.30
CA LEU A 53 5.59 1.24 -8.26
C LEU A 53 6.84 1.94 -8.80
N TYR A 54 7.33 2.92 -8.05
CA TYR A 54 8.60 3.60 -8.32
C TYR A 54 9.42 3.68 -7.05
N TYR A 55 10.73 3.83 -7.19
CA TYR A 55 11.56 4.35 -6.11
C TYR A 55 12.47 5.48 -6.60
N LEU A 56 12.76 6.41 -5.69
CA LEU A 56 13.76 7.44 -5.84
C LEU A 56 15.02 6.98 -5.11
N ASP A 57 16.10 6.76 -5.84
CA ASP A 57 17.43 6.76 -5.23
C ASP A 57 17.72 8.19 -4.79
N THR A 58 17.70 8.44 -3.48
CA THR A 58 17.85 9.80 -2.93
C THR A 58 19.28 10.33 -3.06
N GLN A 59 20.28 9.45 -3.22
CA GLN A 59 21.67 9.83 -3.39
C GLN A 59 21.94 10.22 -4.84
N ALA A 60 21.49 9.39 -5.78
CA ALA A 60 21.57 9.67 -7.21
C ALA A 60 20.55 10.72 -7.68
N GLN A 61 19.51 10.97 -6.89
CA GLN A 61 18.36 11.81 -7.22
C GLN A 61 17.66 11.34 -8.51
N GLN A 62 17.57 10.02 -8.70
CA GLN A 62 17.01 9.40 -9.88
C GLN A 62 15.81 8.55 -9.54
N TRP A 63 14.75 8.71 -10.32
CA TRP A 63 13.57 7.86 -10.25
C TRP A 63 13.75 6.62 -11.10
N ILE A 64 13.36 5.49 -10.55
CA ILE A 64 13.39 4.18 -11.19
C ILE A 64 11.97 3.61 -11.15
N ALA A 65 11.44 3.29 -12.32
CA ALA A 65 10.19 2.56 -12.46
C ALA A 65 10.45 1.07 -12.17
N VAL A 66 9.56 0.44 -11.42
CA VAL A 66 9.63 -1.00 -11.13
C VAL A 66 8.55 -1.71 -11.90
N GLU A 67 8.96 -2.62 -12.77
CA GLU A 67 8.03 -3.50 -13.47
C GLU A 67 7.45 -4.51 -12.47
N THR A 68 6.12 -4.55 -12.38
CA THR A 68 5.43 -5.41 -11.41
C THR A 68 4.35 -6.25 -12.07
N SER A 69 4.06 -7.40 -11.46
CA SER A 69 2.96 -8.28 -11.83
C SER A 69 2.06 -8.59 -10.62
N PHE A 70 0.82 -8.98 -10.89
CA PHE A 70 -0.23 -9.19 -9.87
C PHE A 70 -0.46 -7.99 -8.94
N SER A 71 -0.14 -6.78 -9.42
CA SER A 71 -0.19 -5.56 -8.63
C SER A 71 -1.59 -5.25 -8.14
N PRO A 72 -1.73 -4.61 -6.96
CA PRO A 72 -3.01 -4.10 -6.51
C PRO A 72 -3.62 -3.20 -7.59
N SER A 73 -4.96 -3.14 -7.65
CA SER A 73 -5.64 -2.18 -8.53
C SER A 73 -5.24 -0.74 -8.20
N GLY A 74 -5.24 0.13 -9.22
CA GLY A 74 -4.84 1.52 -9.06
C GLY A 74 -5.65 2.21 -7.97
N ARG A 75 -4.97 2.89 -7.05
CA ARG A 75 -5.59 3.37 -5.80
C ARG A 75 -4.90 4.57 -5.19
N SER A 76 -5.66 5.40 -4.49
CA SER A 76 -5.18 6.50 -3.64
C SER A 76 -5.79 6.41 -2.24
N GLY A 77 -5.21 7.13 -1.27
CA GLY A 77 -5.71 7.09 0.11
C GLY A 77 -5.49 5.76 0.83
N HIS A 78 -4.65 4.88 0.28
CA HIS A 78 -4.15 3.69 0.96
C HIS A 78 -3.02 4.08 1.91
N SER A 79 -2.71 3.24 2.89
CA SER A 79 -1.50 3.36 3.69
C SER A 79 -0.43 2.40 3.20
N ALA A 80 0.85 2.77 3.40
CA ALA A 80 1.97 1.88 3.21
C ALA A 80 2.91 1.89 4.41
N VAL A 81 3.52 0.74 4.72
CA VAL A 81 4.60 0.61 5.71
C VAL A 81 5.68 -0.33 5.17
N LEU A 82 6.92 -0.19 5.66
CA LEU A 82 8.05 -1.05 5.31
C LEU A 82 8.50 -1.82 6.54
N ASP A 83 8.62 -3.14 6.42
CA ASP A 83 9.06 -4.02 7.51
C ASP A 83 10.58 -4.28 7.49
N LEU A 84 11.08 -4.93 8.55
CA LEU A 84 12.49 -5.27 8.75
C LEU A 84 13.00 -6.35 7.79
N GLU A 85 12.10 -7.03 7.09
CA GLU A 85 12.41 -8.00 6.04
C GLU A 85 12.35 -7.35 4.65
N ASP A 86 12.38 -6.01 4.58
CA ASP A 86 12.36 -5.24 3.34
C ASP A 86 11.12 -5.54 2.48
N ARG A 87 9.95 -5.61 3.11
CA ARG A 87 8.67 -5.72 2.41
C ARG A 87 7.83 -4.48 2.58
N ILE A 88 7.38 -3.93 1.46
CA ILE A 88 6.38 -2.87 1.44
C ILE A 88 5.01 -3.50 1.59
N TRP A 89 4.28 -3.12 2.62
CA TRP A 89 2.90 -3.53 2.86
C TRP A 89 1.95 -2.41 2.49
N ILE A 90 0.86 -2.73 1.77
CA ILE A 90 -0.17 -1.78 1.38
C ILE A 90 -1.54 -2.27 1.85
N PHE A 91 -2.29 -1.38 2.51
CA PHE A 91 -3.63 -1.67 2.96
C PHE A 91 -4.66 -0.63 2.49
N GLY A 92 -5.79 -1.14 1.99
CA GLY A 92 -6.98 -0.37 1.66
C GLY A 92 -6.78 0.67 0.55
N GLY A 93 -7.42 1.83 0.72
CA GLY A 93 -7.50 2.89 -0.27
C GLY A 93 -8.75 2.81 -1.13
N ARG A 94 -8.85 3.69 -2.12
CA ARG A 94 -9.97 3.73 -3.08
C ARG A 94 -9.48 3.88 -4.50
N GLY A 95 -10.16 3.27 -5.45
CA GLY A 95 -9.73 3.27 -6.84
C GLY A 95 -10.33 2.12 -7.66
N GLY A 96 -9.60 1.70 -8.68
CA GLY A 96 -10.03 0.70 -9.67
C GLY A 96 -10.56 1.33 -10.96
N PRO A 97 -10.92 0.49 -11.95
CA PRO A 97 -11.49 0.94 -13.23
C PRO A 97 -12.75 1.80 -13.04
N GLU A 98 -13.08 2.64 -14.02
CA GLU A 98 -14.30 3.48 -13.99
C GLU A 98 -15.58 2.70 -13.76
N SER A 99 -15.68 1.49 -14.33
CA SER A 99 -16.82 0.61 -14.16
C SER A 99 -16.92 -0.07 -12.79
N SER A 100 -15.89 0.03 -11.94
CA SER A 100 -15.80 -0.72 -10.68
C SER A 100 -15.01 0.04 -9.60
N TYR A 101 -15.19 1.36 -9.51
CA TYR A 101 -14.57 2.16 -8.46
C TYR A 101 -14.99 1.64 -7.08
N SER A 102 -14.00 1.29 -6.26
CA SER A 102 -14.20 0.59 -4.99
C SER A 102 -13.35 1.19 -3.90
N VAL A 103 -13.81 1.04 -2.65
CA VAL A 103 -12.96 1.18 -1.46
C VAL A 103 -12.47 -0.22 -1.10
N PHE A 104 -11.18 -0.35 -0.85
CA PHE A 104 -10.52 -1.64 -0.64
C PHE A 104 -10.30 -1.94 0.85
N ASP A 105 -10.31 -3.21 1.20
CA ASP A 105 -9.91 -3.83 2.48
C ASP A 105 -8.83 -4.91 2.29
N ASP A 106 -8.22 -4.97 1.11
CA ASP A 106 -7.18 -5.92 0.79
C ASP A 106 -5.83 -5.49 1.39
N LEU A 107 -4.99 -6.50 1.66
CA LEU A 107 -3.62 -6.33 2.13
C LEU A 107 -2.69 -6.97 1.12
N TYR A 108 -1.72 -6.21 0.65
CA TYR A 108 -0.68 -6.69 -0.26
C TYR A 108 0.69 -6.47 0.35
N HIS A 109 1.67 -7.29 -0.06
CA HIS A 109 3.07 -6.96 0.14
C HIS A 109 3.90 -7.14 -1.14
N PHE A 110 5.03 -6.45 -1.18
CA PHE A 110 6.04 -6.52 -2.22
C PHE A 110 7.43 -6.56 -1.57
N ASP A 111 8.23 -7.55 -1.92
CA ASP A 111 9.62 -7.71 -1.45
C ASP A 111 10.54 -6.84 -2.31
N ILE A 112 11.15 -5.81 -1.71
CA ILE A 112 12.02 -4.89 -2.47
C ILE A 112 13.41 -5.49 -2.73
N GLN A 113 13.84 -6.52 -1.98
CA GLN A 113 15.11 -7.20 -2.23
C GLN A 113 15.05 -8.04 -3.51
N ALA A 114 13.86 -8.45 -3.93
CA ALA A 114 13.65 -9.15 -5.19
C ALA A 114 13.93 -8.25 -6.42
N VAL A 115 13.86 -6.91 -6.27
CA VAL A 115 14.06 -5.98 -7.38
C VAL A 115 15.52 -6.00 -7.83
N THR A 116 15.77 -6.57 -9.00
CA THR A 116 17.10 -6.61 -9.62
C THR A 116 17.06 -6.09 -11.06
N PRO A 117 18.16 -5.54 -11.60
CA PRO A 117 18.18 -4.95 -12.95
C PRO A 117 17.97 -5.94 -14.11
N TRP A 118 18.02 -7.25 -13.84
CA TRP A 118 18.13 -8.29 -14.87
C TRP A 118 16.99 -9.31 -14.85
N HIS A 119 16.10 -9.24 -13.85
CA HIS A 119 14.99 -10.16 -13.69
C HIS A 119 13.68 -9.51 -14.16
N GLY A 120 12.72 -10.34 -14.56
CA GLY A 120 11.41 -9.88 -15.08
C GLY A 120 10.55 -9.21 -14.00
N ALA A 121 9.31 -8.87 -14.35
CA ALA A 121 8.40 -8.15 -13.46
C ALA A 121 8.21 -8.86 -12.10
N GLU A 122 8.54 -8.17 -11.01
CA GLU A 122 8.43 -8.70 -9.66
C GLU A 122 6.98 -8.74 -9.18
N THR A 123 6.65 -9.71 -8.34
CA THR A 123 5.25 -10.06 -8.07
C THR A 123 4.77 -9.51 -6.74
N TRP A 124 3.69 -8.72 -6.77
CA TRP A 124 2.92 -8.40 -5.56
C TRP A 124 2.20 -9.63 -5.04
N THR A 125 2.18 -9.80 -3.72
CA THR A 125 1.48 -10.91 -3.06
C THR A 125 0.25 -10.40 -2.32
N LEU A 126 -0.93 -10.86 -2.73
CA LEU A 126 -2.18 -10.67 -1.98
C LEU A 126 -2.16 -11.54 -0.72
N VAL A 127 -2.39 -10.92 0.43
CA VAL A 127 -2.40 -11.61 1.72
C VAL A 127 -3.83 -11.81 2.19
N SER A 128 -4.19 -13.05 2.52
CA SER A 128 -5.51 -13.35 3.07
C SER A 128 -5.61 -12.80 4.49
N ILE A 129 -6.51 -11.85 4.70
CA ILE A 129 -6.85 -11.33 6.03
C ILE A 129 -8.02 -12.16 6.57
N SER A 130 -7.95 -12.56 7.83
CA SER A 130 -9.01 -13.32 8.50
C SER A 130 -9.28 -12.78 9.90
N GLY A 131 -10.44 -13.16 10.45
CA GLY A 131 -10.97 -12.61 11.69
C GLY A 131 -11.63 -11.24 11.50
N ASN A 132 -11.56 -10.39 12.54
CA ASN A 132 -12.08 -9.02 12.48
C ASN A 132 -11.05 -8.07 11.83
N ALA A 133 -10.81 -8.29 10.53
CA ALA A 133 -10.00 -7.41 9.71
C ALA A 133 -10.58 -5.99 9.68
N PRO A 134 -9.75 -4.94 9.52
CA PRO A 134 -10.26 -3.62 9.24
C PRO A 134 -11.18 -3.62 8.01
N SER A 135 -12.34 -3.00 8.14
CA SER A 135 -13.25 -2.83 7.01
C SER A 135 -12.62 -1.98 5.91
N ALA A 136 -13.19 -2.09 4.70
CA ALA A 136 -12.78 -1.30 3.55
C ALA A 136 -12.75 0.19 3.91
N ARG A 137 -11.59 0.80 3.70
CA ARG A 137 -11.36 2.20 4.06
C ARG A 137 -10.28 2.84 3.21
N PHE A 138 -10.44 4.13 3.03
CA PHE A 138 -9.42 5.00 2.48
C PHE A 138 -9.22 6.17 3.43
N SER A 139 -8.20 6.96 3.14
CA SER A 139 -7.88 8.13 3.93
C SER A 139 -7.64 7.84 5.42
N HIS A 140 -7.04 6.70 5.73
CA HIS A 140 -6.59 6.32 7.08
C HIS A 140 -5.09 6.54 7.24
N SER A 141 -4.62 6.50 8.49
CA SER A 141 -3.18 6.43 8.80
C SER A 141 -2.80 5.03 9.25
N ALA A 142 -1.56 4.62 9.00
CA ALA A 142 -1.04 3.38 9.55
C ALA A 142 0.38 3.54 10.09
N VAL A 143 0.73 2.71 11.07
CA VAL A 143 2.08 2.59 11.61
C VAL A 143 2.45 1.12 11.76
N LEU A 144 3.73 0.82 11.65
CA LEU A 144 4.27 -0.52 11.81
C LEU A 144 4.84 -0.72 13.21
N GLU A 145 4.52 -1.86 13.80
CA GLU A 145 5.22 -2.44 14.95
C GLU A 145 5.86 -3.76 14.50
N ASP A 146 7.18 -3.77 14.38
CA ASP A 146 7.94 -4.91 13.88
C ASP A 146 8.99 -5.40 14.89
N PRO A 147 8.59 -6.23 15.86
CA PRO A 147 9.51 -6.79 16.85
C PRO A 147 10.26 -8.00 16.27
N LEU A 148 11.55 -8.14 16.60
CA LEU A 148 12.42 -9.21 16.07
C LEU A 148 11.90 -10.64 16.29
N ASP A 149 11.15 -10.88 17.37
CA ASP A 149 10.71 -12.22 17.77
C ASP A 149 9.22 -12.50 17.48
N LEU A 150 8.47 -11.56 16.91
CA LEU A 150 7.05 -11.75 16.58
C LEU A 150 6.76 -11.30 15.16
N ALA A 151 5.60 -11.72 14.65
CA ALA A 151 5.13 -11.25 13.37
C ALA A 151 4.90 -9.72 13.38
N PRO A 152 5.24 -9.01 12.29
CA PRO A 152 5.00 -7.59 12.18
C PRO A 152 3.50 -7.27 12.29
N ARG A 153 3.18 -6.08 12.80
CA ARG A 153 1.82 -5.60 13.03
C ARG A 153 1.63 -4.21 12.46
N MET A 154 0.71 -4.08 11.51
CA MET A 154 0.25 -2.78 11.03
C MET A 154 -0.91 -2.32 11.89
N TRP A 155 -0.79 -1.16 12.51
CA TRP A 155 -1.87 -0.49 13.22
C TRP A 155 -2.51 0.54 12.31
N VAL A 156 -3.83 0.50 12.17
CA VAL A 156 -4.61 1.34 11.25
C VAL A 156 -5.54 2.22 12.06
N PHE A 157 -5.52 3.53 11.80
CA PHE A 157 -6.28 4.53 12.55
C PHE A 157 -7.11 5.41 11.61
N GLY A 158 -8.37 5.60 11.98
CA GLY A 158 -9.28 6.48 11.24
C GLY A 158 -9.65 5.95 9.86
N GLY A 159 -9.93 6.90 8.96
CA GLY A 159 -10.35 6.66 7.59
C GLY A 159 -11.84 6.86 7.36
N SER A 160 -12.21 6.71 6.10
CA SER A 160 -13.58 6.75 5.61
C SER A 160 -13.90 5.46 4.87
N ASP A 161 -15.13 4.99 5.03
CA ASP A 161 -15.66 3.85 4.28
C ASP A 161 -16.31 4.27 2.95
N SER A 162 -16.90 3.30 2.24
CA SER A 162 -17.64 3.52 0.99
C SER A 162 -18.87 4.43 1.12
N PHE A 163 -19.36 4.70 2.33
CA PHE A 163 -20.46 5.62 2.60
C PHE A 163 -19.99 7.00 3.05
N SER A 164 -18.68 7.27 2.98
CA SER A 164 -18.05 8.50 3.49
C SER A 164 -18.26 8.70 5.01
N SER A 165 -18.61 7.63 5.72
CA SER A 165 -18.78 7.69 7.17
C SER A 165 -17.39 7.71 7.80
N LEU A 166 -17.20 8.61 8.78
CA LEU A 166 -15.94 8.66 9.52
C LEU A 166 -15.83 7.39 10.36
N VAL A 167 -14.84 6.56 10.03
CA VAL A 167 -14.50 5.42 10.87
C VAL A 167 -13.67 5.95 12.03
N MET A 168 -14.31 6.10 13.19
CA MET A 168 -13.62 6.51 14.42
C MET A 168 -13.04 5.30 15.14
N GLY A 169 -11.74 5.33 15.42
CA GLY A 169 -11.07 4.30 16.21
C GLY A 169 -9.77 3.78 15.58
N TRP A 170 -9.25 2.72 16.17
CA TRP A 170 -8.05 2.04 15.73
C TRP A 170 -8.25 0.55 15.62
N GLU A 171 -7.58 -0.05 14.65
CA GLU A 171 -7.57 -1.47 14.39
C GLU A 171 -6.13 -1.91 14.14
N MET A 172 -5.91 -3.22 14.13
CA MET A 172 -4.57 -3.78 13.93
C MET A 172 -4.65 -5.00 13.02
N ILE A 173 -3.69 -5.11 12.13
CA ILE A 173 -3.50 -6.18 11.18
C ILE A 173 -2.19 -6.88 11.60
N ARG A 174 -2.26 -8.17 11.92
CA ARG A 174 -1.06 -9.00 12.09
C ARG A 174 -0.62 -9.47 10.72
N MET A 175 0.62 -9.15 10.35
CA MET A 175 1.19 -9.47 9.05
C MET A 175 2.06 -10.71 9.23
N LYS A 176 1.53 -11.86 8.83
CA LYS A 176 2.27 -13.14 8.86
C LYS A 176 2.44 -13.62 7.44
N THR A 177 3.69 -13.71 7.00
CA THR A 177 4.07 -14.44 5.79
C THR A 177 4.47 -15.85 6.22
N THR A 178 3.56 -16.80 6.16
CA THR A 178 3.97 -18.20 6.30
C THR A 178 4.71 -18.59 5.03
N SER A 179 6.01 -18.90 5.10
CA SER A 179 6.62 -19.68 4.04
C SER A 179 6.00 -21.08 4.11
N LEU A 180 5.13 -21.39 3.15
CA LEU A 180 4.73 -22.75 2.90
C LEU A 180 5.15 -23.08 1.49
N SER A 181 6.08 -24.01 1.40
CA SER A 181 6.25 -24.85 0.23
C SER A 181 4.87 -25.29 -0.28
N ASN A 182 4.51 -24.80 -1.47
CA ASN A 182 3.48 -25.30 -2.37
C ASN A 182 2.08 -25.58 -1.74
N PHE A 183 1.16 -24.64 -2.00
CA PHE A 183 -0.31 -24.72 -1.84
C PHE A 183 -0.88 -24.61 -0.42
N GLY A 184 -1.71 -23.57 -0.18
CA GLY A 184 -2.73 -23.60 0.87
C GLY A 184 -3.06 -22.25 1.50
N LEU A 185 -4.36 -21.93 1.51
CA LEU A 185 -5.00 -20.74 2.13
C LEU A 185 -4.44 -20.37 3.52
N HIS A 186 -4.36 -19.06 3.78
CA HIS A 186 -3.88 -18.47 5.03
C HIS A 186 -5.04 -18.13 5.98
N LEU A 187 -4.93 -18.58 7.24
CA LEU A 187 -5.88 -18.31 8.33
C LEU A 187 -5.17 -17.55 9.46
N LEU A 188 -5.83 -16.54 10.03
CA LEU A 188 -5.33 -15.64 11.07
C LEU A 188 -6.46 -15.31 12.06
N GLU A 189 -6.12 -15.41 13.35
CA GLU A 189 -6.95 -15.01 14.49
C GLU A 189 -6.48 -13.70 15.12
N LYS A 190 -7.43 -12.93 15.69
CA LYS A 190 -7.15 -11.72 16.47
C LYS A 190 -8.24 -11.43 17.52
N ASP A 191 -7.80 -11.01 18.71
CA ASP A 191 -8.60 -10.40 19.78
C ASP A 191 -8.87 -8.90 19.52
N ARG A 192 -10.11 -8.45 19.81
CA ARG A 192 -10.50 -7.03 19.85
C ARG A 192 -10.33 -6.48 21.26
N PHE A 193 -9.68 -5.32 21.39
CA PHE A 193 -9.73 -4.52 22.62
C PHE A 193 -10.36 -3.17 22.29
N PHE A 194 -11.55 -2.90 22.84
CA PHE A 194 -12.11 -1.56 22.89
C PHE A 194 -11.59 -0.90 24.18
N LEU A 195 -10.89 0.24 24.07
CA LEU A 195 -10.79 1.14 25.22
C LEU A 195 -12.07 1.97 25.26
N ARG A 196 -12.79 1.86 26.38
CA ARG A 196 -13.86 2.78 26.78
C ARG A 196 -13.26 4.08 27.32
#